data_AF-A0A1M6Y808-F1
#
_entry.id   AF-A0A1M6Y808-F1
#
_cell.length_a   1.000
_cell.length_b   1.000
_cell.length_c   1.000
_cell.angle_alpha   90.00
_cell.angle_beta   90.00
_cell.angle_gamma   90.00
#
_symmetry.space_group_name_H-M   'P 1'
#
loop_
_entity.id
_entity.type
_entity.pdbx_description
1 polymer ?
#
loop_
_entity_poly.entity_id
_entity_poly.type
_entity_poly.pdbx_seq_one_letter_code
_entity_poly.pdbx_strand_id
1 'polypeptide(L)'
;MLDLTGAYLAHYVQHKFKFLWRFHIVHHTDTWIDTTTANRHHPGESVIRFVFTTLGVLVVGSPMWMVFLYQSLSVVFSQFNHANISLPDKLDTFLSYFIISPNMHKVHHHYVLPYTDSNYGNIFSVWDRLFGTFTSLPKEKLIYGLDTHMATEENNQLKNLLKIPFQKSRSAKNS
;
A
#
# COMPACT_ATOMS: atom_id res chain seq x y z
N MET A 1 -5.70 4.55 -16.47
CA MET A 1 -4.85 3.48 -17.02
C MET A 1 -3.49 3.41 -16.32
N LEU A 2 -2.69 4.49 -16.27
CA LEU A 2 -1.42 4.47 -15.53
C LEU A 2 -1.59 4.15 -14.04
N ASP A 3 -2.60 4.71 -13.36
CA ASP A 3 -2.92 4.35 -11.97
C ASP A 3 -3.33 2.88 -11.80
N LEU A 4 -4.10 2.35 -12.75
CA LEU A 4 -4.49 0.93 -12.76
C LEU A 4 -3.26 0.01 -12.88
N THR A 5 -2.33 0.32 -13.78
CA THR A 5 -1.18 -0.56 -14.04
C THR A 5 -0.03 -0.34 -13.05
N GLY A 6 0.38 0.91 -12.85
CA GLY A 6 1.56 1.30 -12.08
C GLY A 6 1.33 1.29 -10.57
N ALA A 7 0.09 1.52 -10.12
CA ALA A 7 -0.27 1.46 -8.71
C ALA A 7 -1.10 0.22 -8.38
N TYR A 8 -2.35 0.14 -8.83
CA TYR A 8 -3.29 -0.90 -8.38
C TYR A 8 -2.78 -2.31 -8.71
N LEU A 9 -2.46 -2.58 -9.97
CA LEU A 9 -2.04 -3.92 -10.41
C LEU A 9 -0.68 -4.31 -9.82
N ALA A 10 0.28 -3.38 -9.81
CA ALA A 10 1.58 -3.60 -9.17
C ALA A 10 1.40 -4.01 -7.70
N HIS A 11 0.56 -3.27 -6.98
CA HIS A 11 0.29 -3.49 -5.56
C HIS A 11 -0.46 -4.81 -5.31
N TYR A 12 -1.52 -5.07 -6.07
CA TYR A 12 -2.26 -6.34 -6.03
C TYR A 12 -1.31 -7.53 -6.25
N VAL A 13 -0.48 -7.48 -7.29
CA VAL A 13 0.47 -8.54 -7.64
C VAL A 13 1.54 -8.68 -6.55
N GLN A 14 2.00 -7.58 -5.93
CA GLN A 14 2.89 -7.64 -4.78
C GLN A 14 2.28 -8.41 -3.60
N HIS A 15 0.98 -8.27 -3.34
CA HIS A 15 0.29 -9.03 -2.29
C HIS A 15 0.08 -10.50 -2.65
N LYS A 16 -0.32 -10.80 -3.90
CA LYS A 16 -0.71 -12.17 -4.29
C LYS A 16 0.46 -13.11 -4.55
N PHE A 17 1.64 -12.59 -4.87
CA PHE A 17 2.81 -13.40 -5.16
C PHE A 17 3.81 -13.34 -4.01
N LYS A 18 3.99 -14.47 -3.30
CA LYS A 18 4.88 -14.60 -2.13
C LYS A 18 6.26 -13.97 -2.33
N PHE A 19 6.86 -14.12 -3.51
CA PHE A 19 8.18 -13.54 -3.79
C PHE A 19 8.15 -12.01 -3.79
N LEU A 20 7.14 -11.39 -4.39
CA LEU A 20 7.00 -9.94 -4.47
C LEU A 20 6.54 -9.36 -3.12
N TRP A 21 5.70 -10.10 -2.40
CA TRP A 21 5.26 -9.75 -1.05
C TRP A 21 6.44 -9.54 -0.09
N ARG A 22 7.51 -10.34 -0.22
CA ARG A 22 8.73 -10.19 0.60
C ARG A 22 9.36 -8.80 0.53
N PHE A 23 9.15 -8.06 -0.55
CA PHE A 23 9.62 -6.68 -0.66
C PHE A 23 8.59 -5.69 -0.10
N HIS A 24 7.32 -5.94 -0.38
CA HIS A 24 6.24 -5.04 0.02
C HIS A 24 5.90 -5.12 1.51
N ILE A 25 6.12 -6.26 2.14
CA ILE A 25 5.93 -6.46 3.58
C ILE A 25 6.71 -5.43 4.43
N VAL A 26 7.84 -4.91 3.91
CA VAL A 26 8.61 -3.87 4.59
C VAL A 26 7.74 -2.66 4.90
N HIS A 27 6.90 -2.24 3.95
CA HIS A 27 5.93 -1.17 4.11
C HIS A 27 4.92 -1.48 5.24
N HIS A 28 4.34 -2.68 5.19
CA HIS A 28 3.33 -3.17 6.15
C HIS A 28 3.86 -3.44 7.56
N THR A 29 5.18 -3.55 7.76
CA THR A 29 5.72 -3.75 9.12
C THR A 29 5.61 -2.49 10.01
N ASP A 30 5.04 -1.40 9.51
CA ASP A 30 4.96 -0.13 10.25
C ASP A 30 3.81 -0.20 11.25
N THR A 31 4.13 -0.09 12.52
CA THR A 31 3.12 -0.10 13.59
C THR A 31 2.57 1.30 13.86
N TRP A 32 3.10 2.35 13.21
CA TRP A 32 2.75 3.75 13.42
C TRP A 32 2.50 4.45 12.09
N ILE A 33 1.33 4.24 11.51
CA ILE A 33 1.01 4.78 10.19
C ILE A 33 0.90 6.31 10.22
N ASP A 34 1.87 6.96 9.60
CA ASP A 34 1.84 8.38 9.22
C ASP A 34 2.34 8.60 7.78
N THR A 35 2.39 9.86 7.35
CA THR A 35 2.85 10.26 6.02
C THR A 35 4.21 9.67 5.63
N THR A 36 5.12 9.43 6.59
CA THR A 36 6.44 8.84 6.32
C THR A 36 6.37 7.37 5.91
N THR A 37 5.32 6.63 6.33
CA THR A 37 5.04 5.25 5.91
C THR A 37 5.00 5.11 4.39
N ALA A 38 4.49 6.14 3.70
CA ALA A 38 4.42 6.19 2.23
C ALA A 38 5.81 6.15 1.56
N ASN A 39 6.88 6.38 2.30
CA ASN A 39 8.26 6.30 1.82
C ASN A 39 9.01 5.06 2.35
N ARG A 40 8.36 4.26 3.20
CA ARG A 40 8.95 3.07 3.85
C ARG A 40 8.89 1.86 2.92
N HIS A 41 9.72 1.88 1.89
CA HIS A 41 9.76 0.82 0.87
C HIS A 41 11.17 0.24 0.72
N HIS A 42 11.24 -1.06 0.42
CA HIS A 42 12.50 -1.67 0.01
C HIS A 42 12.88 -1.21 -1.42
N PRO A 43 14.16 -0.96 -1.76
CA PRO A 43 14.54 -0.59 -3.13
C PRO A 43 14.08 -1.58 -4.21
N GLY A 44 14.01 -2.87 -3.87
CA GLY A 44 13.44 -3.92 -4.72
C GLY A 44 11.96 -3.69 -5.09
N GLU A 45 11.16 -3.11 -4.19
CA GLU A 45 9.79 -2.69 -4.52
C GLU A 45 9.78 -1.54 -5.52
N SER A 46 10.71 -0.58 -5.42
CA SER A 46 10.82 0.50 -6.41
C SER A 46 11.08 -0.05 -7.82
N VAL A 47 11.90 -1.10 -7.95
CA VAL A 47 12.12 -1.78 -9.24
C VAL A 47 10.84 -2.43 -9.76
N ILE A 48 10.08 -3.13 -8.89
CA ILE A 48 8.80 -3.75 -9.27
C ILE A 48 7.83 -2.68 -9.78
N ARG A 49 7.60 -1.61 -9.00
CA ARG A 49 6.69 -0.52 -9.39
C ARG A 49 7.14 0.22 -10.65
N PHE A 50 8.45 0.39 -10.84
CA PHE A 50 9.01 0.96 -12.07
C PHE A 50 8.65 0.10 -13.28
N VAL A 51 8.85 -1.22 -13.21
CA VAL A 51 8.50 -2.15 -14.32
C VAL A 51 7.02 -2.03 -14.69
N PHE A 52 6.11 -2.09 -13.70
CA PHE A 52 4.67 -1.97 -13.96
C PHE A 52 4.27 -0.60 -14.54
N THR A 53 4.89 0.47 -14.05
CA THR A 53 4.65 1.82 -14.57
C THR A 53 5.15 1.94 -16.00
N THR A 54 6.37 1.49 -16.31
CA THR A 54 6.93 1.49 -17.67
C THR A 54 6.09 0.66 -18.62
N LEU A 55 5.63 -0.53 -18.22
CA LEU A 55 4.72 -1.34 -19.03
C LEU A 55 3.41 -0.59 -19.33
N GLY A 56 2.83 0.05 -18.31
CA GLY A 56 1.64 0.89 -18.49
C GLY A 56 1.87 2.05 -19.48
N VAL A 57 3.01 2.73 -19.37
CA VAL A 57 3.39 3.83 -20.28
C VAL A 57 3.54 3.33 -21.72
N LEU A 58 4.19 2.18 -21.92
CA LEU A 58 4.40 1.59 -23.24
C LEU A 58 3.08 1.13 -23.88
N VAL A 59 2.21 0.48 -23.10
CA VAL A 59 0.90 -0.01 -23.59
C VAL A 59 -0.03 1.14 -23.96
N VAL A 60 -0.07 2.20 -23.14
CA VAL A 60 -0.93 3.37 -23.39
C VAL A 60 -0.33 4.32 -24.42
N GLY A 61 0.99 4.28 -24.63
CA GLY A 61 1.71 5.28 -25.44
C GLY A 61 1.71 6.66 -24.77
N SER A 62 1.82 6.70 -23.44
CA SER A 62 1.67 7.96 -22.69
C SER A 62 2.82 8.94 -22.97
N PRO A 63 2.52 10.21 -23.26
CA PRO A 63 3.55 11.23 -23.41
C PRO A 63 4.22 11.53 -22.06
N MET A 64 5.49 11.95 -22.08
CA MET A 64 6.30 12.09 -20.87
C MET A 64 5.72 13.07 -19.84
N TRP A 65 5.06 14.14 -20.28
CA TRP A 65 4.39 15.09 -19.37
C TRP A 65 3.28 14.42 -18.54
N MET A 66 2.56 13.45 -19.12
CA MET A 66 1.52 12.71 -18.43
C MET A 66 2.11 11.74 -17.41
N VAL A 67 3.27 11.15 -17.73
CA VAL A 67 4.03 10.30 -16.82
C VAL A 67 4.50 11.10 -15.60
N PHE A 68 5.02 12.31 -15.80
CA PHE A 68 5.39 13.20 -14.70
C PHE A 68 4.19 13.63 -13.87
N LEU A 69 3.09 14.06 -14.51
CA LEU A 69 1.86 14.41 -13.81
C LEU A 69 1.33 13.25 -12.96
N TYR A 70 1.28 12.05 -13.53
CA TYR A 70 0.87 10.85 -12.82
C TYR A 70 1.78 10.57 -11.62
N GLN A 71 3.10 10.60 -11.79
CA GLN A 71 4.03 10.36 -10.68
C GLN A 71 3.89 11.40 -9.56
N SER A 72 3.74 12.69 -9.91
CA SER A 72 3.50 13.75 -8.92
C SER A 72 2.22 13.52 -8.13
N LEU A 73 1.10 13.22 -8.82
CA LEU A 73 -0.16 12.90 -8.15
C LEU A 73 -0.04 11.64 -7.31
N SER A 74 0.60 10.59 -7.84
CA SER A 74 0.79 9.31 -7.16
C SER A 74 1.52 9.50 -5.84
N VAL A 75 2.56 10.32 -5.79
CA VAL A 75 3.29 10.64 -4.55
C VAL A 75 2.40 11.40 -3.58
N VAL A 76 1.70 12.46 -4.03
CA VAL A 76 0.81 13.26 -3.17
C VAL A 76 -0.29 12.40 -2.55
N PHE A 77 -0.96 11.57 -3.36
CA PHE A 77 -1.99 10.66 -2.87
C PHE A 77 -1.41 9.59 -1.95
N SER A 78 -0.22 9.05 -2.25
CA SER A 78 0.44 8.11 -1.33
C SER A 78 0.71 8.75 0.03
N GLN A 79 1.15 10.01 0.09
CA GLN A 79 1.31 10.74 1.37
C GLN A 79 -0.04 10.95 2.06
N PHE A 80 -1.07 11.34 1.32
CA PHE A 80 -2.42 11.55 1.85
C PHE A 80 -3.03 10.26 2.43
N ASN A 81 -2.92 9.13 1.74
CA ASN A 81 -3.46 7.84 2.15
C ASN A 81 -2.87 7.36 3.49
N HIS A 82 -1.63 7.71 3.78
CA HIS A 82 -0.96 7.33 5.02
C HIS A 82 -1.00 8.42 6.09
N ALA A 83 -1.55 9.59 5.80
CA ALA A 83 -1.53 10.70 6.74
C ALA A 83 -2.14 10.27 8.08
N ASN A 84 -1.52 10.71 9.18
CA ASN A 84 -2.03 10.47 10.53
C ASN A 84 -3.21 11.41 10.86
N ILE A 85 -4.21 11.39 9.99
CA ILE A 85 -5.48 12.10 10.11
C ILE A 85 -6.61 11.06 10.12
N SER A 86 -7.67 11.38 10.85
CA SER A 86 -8.91 10.60 10.87
C SER A 86 -10.02 11.48 10.31
N LEU A 87 -10.48 11.14 9.10
CA LEU A 87 -11.57 11.90 8.47
C LEU A 87 -12.91 11.56 9.12
N PRO A 88 -13.87 12.50 9.23
CA PRO A 88 -15.24 12.20 9.65
C PRO A 88 -15.87 11.13 8.74
N ASP A 89 -16.63 10.20 9.32
CA ASP A 89 -17.08 8.98 8.62
C ASP A 89 -17.88 9.24 7.35
N LYS A 90 -18.72 10.28 7.36
CA LYS A 90 -19.51 10.68 6.18
C LYS A 90 -18.62 11.17 5.04
N LEU A 91 -17.61 11.99 5.37
CA LEU A 91 -16.66 12.51 4.39
C LEU A 91 -15.78 11.38 3.85
N ASP A 92 -15.28 10.52 4.74
CA ASP A 92 -14.47 9.37 4.38
C ASP A 92 -15.23 8.41 3.45
N THR A 93 -16.47 8.07 3.80
CA THR A 93 -17.33 7.22 2.98
C THR A 93 -17.53 7.83 1.59
N PHE A 94 -17.84 9.14 1.52
CA PHE A 94 -18.02 9.84 0.25
C PHE A 94 -16.75 9.82 -0.61
N LEU A 95 -15.61 10.22 -0.03
CA LEU A 95 -14.32 10.23 -0.74
C LEU A 95 -13.93 8.84 -1.21
N SER A 96 -14.18 7.82 -0.37
CA SER A 96 -13.82 6.43 -0.65
C SER A 96 -14.47 5.90 -1.92
N TYR A 97 -15.54 6.49 -2.46
CA TYR A 97 -16.13 6.07 -3.73
C TYR A 97 -15.28 6.43 -4.96
N PHE A 98 -14.42 7.44 -4.84
CA PHE A 98 -13.67 7.98 -5.97
C PHE A 98 -12.16 7.91 -5.75
N ILE A 99 -11.70 8.32 -4.58
CA ILE A 99 -10.29 8.36 -4.20
C ILE A 99 -10.02 7.48 -2.99
N ILE A 100 -8.76 7.08 -2.83
CA ILE A 100 -8.32 6.43 -1.60
C ILE A 100 -8.25 7.48 -0.49
N SER A 101 -8.92 7.19 0.63
CA SER A 101 -8.88 8.04 1.82
C SER A 101 -7.93 7.46 2.88
N PRO A 102 -7.47 8.27 3.85
CA PRO A 102 -6.64 7.78 4.94
C PRO A 102 -7.29 6.63 5.71
N ASN A 103 -8.59 6.72 6.04
CA ASN A 103 -9.23 5.66 6.80
C ASN A 103 -9.39 4.39 5.95
N MET A 104 -9.70 4.50 4.65
CA MET A 104 -9.79 3.35 3.74
C MET A 104 -8.44 2.64 3.61
N HIS A 105 -7.36 3.37 3.40
CA HIS A 105 -6.04 2.77 3.23
C HIS A 105 -5.49 2.20 4.55
N LYS A 106 -5.83 2.78 5.69
CA LYS A 106 -5.46 2.22 7.00
C LYS A 106 -6.05 0.83 7.26
N VAL A 107 -7.19 0.47 6.64
CA VAL A 107 -7.72 -0.91 6.68
C VAL A 107 -6.77 -1.89 6.00
N HIS A 108 -6.14 -1.48 4.90
CA HIS A 108 -5.13 -2.27 4.21
C HIS A 108 -3.86 -2.47 5.05
N HIS A 109 -3.51 -1.51 5.90
CA HIS A 109 -2.41 -1.63 6.87
C HIS A 109 -2.80 -2.36 8.16
N HIS A 110 -3.98 -2.98 8.20
CA HIS A 110 -4.36 -3.79 9.34
C HIS A 110 -3.48 -5.03 9.43
N TYR A 111 -3.10 -5.40 10.65
CA TYR A 111 -2.07 -6.39 10.93
C TYR A 111 -2.37 -7.83 10.45
N VAL A 112 -3.62 -8.13 10.10
CA VAL A 112 -4.05 -9.50 9.80
C VAL A 112 -4.97 -9.57 8.58
N LEU A 113 -4.92 -10.71 7.90
CA LEU A 113 -5.86 -11.09 6.85
C LEU A 113 -7.30 -11.20 7.40
N PRO A 114 -8.33 -10.96 6.56
CA PRO A 114 -8.26 -10.60 5.15
C PRO A 114 -7.99 -9.10 4.90
N TYR A 115 -7.95 -8.28 5.95
CA TYR A 115 -7.87 -6.81 5.83
C TYR A 115 -6.59 -6.34 5.16
N THR A 116 -5.44 -6.97 5.48
CA THR A 116 -4.16 -6.69 4.79
C THR A 116 -4.23 -6.89 3.27
N ASP A 117 -5.11 -7.80 2.82
CA ASP A 117 -5.30 -8.17 1.42
C ASP A 117 -6.53 -7.48 0.79
N SER A 118 -6.66 -6.18 1.03
CA SER A 118 -7.75 -5.34 0.52
C SER A 118 -7.27 -3.93 0.14
N ASN A 119 -8.11 -3.11 -0.50
CA ASN A 119 -7.88 -1.68 -0.73
C ASN A 119 -6.50 -1.33 -1.36
N TYR A 120 -6.19 -1.92 -2.52
CA TYR A 120 -4.89 -1.82 -3.19
C TYR A 120 -4.68 -0.52 -3.99
N GLY A 121 -5.72 0.29 -4.20
CA GLY A 121 -5.58 1.52 -4.98
C GLY A 121 -4.62 2.53 -4.36
N ASN A 122 -4.13 3.47 -5.18
CA ASN A 122 -3.34 4.61 -4.73
C ASN A 122 -4.08 5.94 -4.92
N ILE A 123 -4.42 6.31 -6.16
CA ILE A 123 -5.20 7.53 -6.41
C ILE A 123 -6.69 7.19 -6.36
N PHE A 124 -7.13 6.25 -7.21
CA PHE A 124 -8.55 5.95 -7.40
C PHE A 124 -8.96 4.66 -6.70
N SER A 125 -10.00 4.74 -5.85
CA SER A 125 -10.62 3.60 -5.16
C SER A 125 -11.62 2.83 -6.01
N VAL A 126 -11.88 3.31 -7.22
CA VAL A 126 -12.78 2.68 -8.20
C VAL A 126 -12.28 1.28 -8.57
N TRP A 127 -10.96 1.08 -8.65
CA TRP A 127 -10.37 -0.22 -8.95
C TRP A 127 -10.72 -1.26 -7.89
N ASP A 128 -10.65 -0.88 -6.61
CA ASP A 128 -11.00 -1.79 -5.52
C ASP A 128 -12.47 -2.25 -5.55
N ARG A 129 -13.37 -1.38 -6.02
CA ARG A 129 -14.78 -1.75 -6.22
C ARG A 129 -14.95 -2.62 -7.46
N LEU A 130 -14.30 -2.24 -8.56
CA LEU A 130 -14.40 -2.95 -9.83
C LEU A 130 -13.91 -4.40 -9.72
N PHE A 131 -12.83 -4.63 -8.97
CA PHE A 131 -12.21 -5.94 -8.80
C PHE A 131 -12.60 -6.63 -7.48
N GLY A 132 -13.52 -6.05 -6.70
CA GLY A 132 -14.02 -6.67 -5.46
C GLY A 132 -12.99 -6.79 -4.34
N THR A 133 -11.99 -5.90 -4.31
CA THR A 133 -10.95 -5.84 -3.26
C THR A 133 -11.23 -4.78 -2.21
N PHE A 134 -12.36 -4.09 -2.27
CA PHE A 134 -12.77 -3.12 -1.26
C PHE A 134 -13.13 -3.79 0.07
N THR A 135 -12.62 -3.29 1.19
CA THR A 135 -12.99 -3.72 2.54
C THR A 135 -13.04 -2.52 3.48
N SER A 136 -13.93 -2.56 4.47
CA SER A 136 -14.01 -1.55 5.53
C SER A 136 -13.86 -2.19 6.92
N LEU A 137 -13.30 -1.42 7.84
CA LEU A 137 -13.20 -1.77 9.26
C LEU A 137 -13.40 -0.50 10.09
N PRO A 138 -14.17 -0.53 11.19
CA PRO A 138 -14.26 0.59 12.12
C PRO A 138 -12.88 0.99 12.64
N LYS A 139 -12.63 2.29 12.75
CA LYS A 139 -11.28 2.83 13.05
C LYS A 139 -10.78 2.37 14.41
N GLU A 140 -11.69 2.16 15.35
CA GLU A 140 -11.42 1.72 16.72
C GLU A 140 -10.90 0.28 16.79
N LYS A 141 -11.06 -0.49 15.69
CA LYS A 141 -10.56 -1.87 15.58
C LYS A 141 -9.23 -1.96 14.82
N LEU A 142 -8.72 -0.85 14.30
CA LEU A 142 -7.48 -0.84 13.53
C LEU A 142 -6.28 -1.06 14.45
N ILE A 143 -5.55 -2.13 14.18
CA ILE A 143 -4.20 -2.40 14.70
C ILE A 143 -3.27 -2.44 13.49
N TYR A 144 -2.21 -1.61 13.51
CA TYR A 144 -1.24 -1.49 12.43
C TYR A 144 -0.04 -2.40 12.63
N GLY A 145 0.69 -2.63 11.54
CA GLY A 145 1.83 -3.53 11.48
C GLY A 145 1.46 -4.80 10.75
N LEU A 146 2.10 -5.90 11.14
CA LEU A 146 1.84 -7.21 10.56
C LEU A 146 2.03 -8.30 11.61
N ASP A 147 1.11 -9.23 11.70
CA ASP A 147 1.08 -10.37 12.64
C ASP A 147 2.38 -11.21 12.71
N THR A 148 3.18 -11.19 11.64
CA THR A 148 4.48 -11.83 11.53
C THR A 148 5.66 -10.94 11.97
N HIS A 149 5.45 -9.64 12.07
CA HIS A 149 6.46 -8.60 12.32
C HIS A 149 5.90 -7.51 13.26
N MET A 150 5.47 -7.87 14.47
CA MET A 150 4.94 -6.89 15.46
C MET A 150 6.02 -6.24 16.35
N ALA A 151 7.28 -6.69 16.26
CA ALA A 151 8.36 -6.18 17.11
C ALA A 151 8.88 -4.83 16.59
N THR A 152 8.45 -3.74 17.24
CA THR A 152 8.80 -2.36 16.88
C THR A 152 10.31 -2.11 16.82
N GLU A 153 11.07 -2.67 17.76
CA GLU A 153 12.54 -2.53 17.82
C GLU A 153 13.24 -3.14 16.60
N GLU A 154 12.68 -4.21 16.02
CA GLU A 154 13.19 -4.79 14.78
C GLU A 154 12.79 -3.95 13.57
N ASN A 155 11.56 -3.43 13.56
CA ASN A 155 10.97 -2.72 12.43
C ASN A 155 11.46 -1.26 12.31
N ASN A 156 12.06 -0.70 13.36
CA ASN A 156 12.64 0.64 13.34
C ASN A 156 14.13 0.65 12.96
N GLN A 157 14.71 -0.51 12.65
CA GLN A 157 16.11 -0.63 12.23
C GLN A 157 16.21 -0.77 10.71
N LEU A 158 16.76 0.25 10.04
CA LEU A 158 16.98 0.24 8.58
C LEU A 158 17.70 -1.02 8.09
N LYS A 159 18.74 -1.46 8.81
CA LYS A 159 19.48 -2.69 8.50
C LYS A 159 18.59 -3.92 8.51
N ASN A 160 17.62 -4.00 9.43
CA ASN A 160 16.69 -5.11 9.47
C ASN A 160 15.66 -5.01 8.33
N LEU A 161 15.10 -3.81 8.07
CA LEU A 161 14.16 -3.59 6.97
C LEU A 161 14.71 -4.01 5.61
N LEU A 162 15.99 -3.70 5.34
CA LEU A 162 16.67 -4.13 4.11
C LEU A 162 16.91 -5.65 4.05
N LYS A 163 16.88 -6.35 5.18
CA LYS A 163 17.07 -7.80 5.25
C LYS A 163 15.77 -8.60 5.21
N ILE A 164 14.63 -8.01 5.60
CA ILE A 164 13.34 -8.71 5.64
C ILE A 164 13.06 -9.52 4.37
N PRO A 165 13.27 -8.99 3.14
CA PRO A 165 12.96 -9.74 1.92
C PRO A 165 13.81 -11.01 1.74
N PHE A 166 14.91 -11.16 2.47
CA PHE A 166 15.85 -12.27 2.36
C PHE A 166 15.80 -13.20 3.58
N GLN A 167 15.09 -12.81 4.65
CA GLN A 167 14.89 -13.66 5.82
C GLN A 167 13.95 -14.84 5.51
N LYS A 168 13.99 -15.87 6.36
CA LYS A 168 13.01 -16.97 6.32
C LYS A 168 11.63 -16.42 6.66
N SER A 169 10.59 -16.98 6.02
CA SER A 169 9.21 -16.61 6.32
C SER A 169 8.94 -16.86 7.81
N ARG A 170 8.32 -15.86 8.45
CA ARG A 170 7.83 -15.98 9.82
C ARG A 170 6.40 -16.52 9.76
N SER A 171 6.01 -17.29 10.76
CA SER A 171 4.60 -17.63 10.99
C SER A 171 3.97 -16.54 11.84
N ALA A 172 2.68 -16.26 11.63
CA ALA A 172 1.92 -15.41 12.54
C ALA A 172 2.07 -15.95 13.97
N LYS A 173 2.39 -15.08 14.93
CA LYS A 173 2.33 -15.50 16.32
C LYS A 173 0.84 -15.69 16.65
N ASN A 174 0.47 -16.87 17.14
CA ASN A 174 -0.87 -17.10 17.70
C ASN A 174 -1.10 -16.02 18.77
N SER A 175 -1.94 -15.03 18.45
CA SER A 175 -2.37 -13.97 19.35
C SER A 175 -3.45 -14.48 20.28
#